data_AF-A0A530QS80-F1
#
_entry.id   AF-A0A530QS80-F1
#
_cell.length_a   1.000
_cell.length_b   1.000
_cell.length_c   1.000
_cell.angle_alpha   90.00
_cell.angle_beta   90.00
_cell.angle_gamma   90.00
#
_symmetry.space_group_name_H-M   'P 1'
#
loop_
_entity.id
_entity.type
_entity.pdbx_description
1 polymer ?
#
loop_
_entity_poly.entity_id
_entity_poly.type
_entity_poly.pdbx_seq_one_letter_code
_entity_poly.pdbx_strand_id
1 'polypeptide(L)'
;MPTSEWFTHYAQQFDTVEINASFYSWPTVANVKIWLRQPGTRAFVYTIKVCELITHVKRFEDTETLVKDFGLIADILGKRMGCFLFQLPPSYHFTEERLRAILSQLDHTRRNVVEFRHASWWNETVYSAFRESGTI
;
A
#
# COMPACT_ATOMS: atom_id res chain seq x y z
N MET A 1 -18.08 4.50 -23.81
CA MET A 1 -17.31 5.59 -23.19
C MET A 1 -15.83 5.37 -23.45
N PRO A 2 -15.10 6.34 -24.02
CA PRO A 2 -13.65 6.26 -24.24
C PRO A 2 -12.87 6.04 -22.93
N THR A 3 -11.75 5.33 -22.98
CA THR A 3 -10.92 5.03 -21.80
C THR A 3 -10.45 6.28 -21.05
N SER A 4 -10.23 7.39 -21.76
CA SER A 4 -9.85 8.68 -21.18
C SER A 4 -10.90 9.27 -20.25
N GLU A 5 -12.16 8.87 -20.36
CA GLU A 5 -13.28 9.37 -19.55
C GLU A 5 -13.62 8.47 -18.36
N TRP A 6 -13.05 7.26 -18.30
CA TRP A 6 -13.40 6.27 -17.27
C TRP A 6 -13.18 6.79 -15.86
N PHE A 7 -12.04 7.44 -15.61
CA PHE A 7 -11.77 7.99 -14.28
C PHE A 7 -12.76 9.10 -13.91
N THR A 8 -13.07 10.00 -14.84
CA THR A 8 -14.02 11.08 -14.58
C THR A 8 -15.39 10.54 -14.23
N HIS A 9 -15.86 9.50 -14.93
CA HIS A 9 -17.10 8.82 -14.60
C HIS A 9 -17.04 8.11 -13.25
N TYR A 10 -15.95 7.39 -12.96
CA TYR A 10 -15.74 6.72 -11.67
C TYR A 10 -15.76 7.71 -10.49
N ALA A 11 -15.04 8.83 -10.62
CA ALA A 11 -14.92 9.87 -9.59
C ALA A 11 -16.20 10.71 -9.41
N GLN A 12 -17.27 10.42 -10.15
CA GLN A 12 -18.62 10.94 -9.86
C GLN A 12 -19.36 10.08 -8.81
N GLN A 13 -18.95 8.83 -8.63
CA GLN A 13 -19.62 7.86 -7.76
C GLN A 13 -18.80 7.53 -6.51
N PHE A 14 -17.48 7.63 -6.60
CA PHE A 14 -16.56 7.27 -5.53
C PHE A 14 -15.53 8.36 -5.27
N ASP A 15 -15.17 8.54 -3.99
CA ASP A 15 -14.17 9.50 -3.53
C ASP A 15 -12.79 8.86 -3.30
N THR A 16 -12.64 7.58 -3.63
CA THR A 16 -11.39 6.84 -3.43
C THR A 16 -11.22 5.71 -4.44
N VAL A 17 -9.98 5.29 -4.67
CA VAL A 17 -9.67 4.06 -5.42
C VAL A 17 -8.39 3.42 -4.89
N GLU A 18 -8.34 2.09 -4.90
CA GLU A 18 -7.08 1.36 -4.72
C GLU A 18 -6.39 1.18 -6.07
N ILE A 19 -5.15 1.63 -6.16
CA ILE A 19 -4.29 1.39 -7.31
C ILE A 19 -3.63 0.03 -7.14
N ASN A 20 -4.08 -0.93 -7.94
CA ASN A 20 -3.50 -2.27 -8.01
C ASN A 20 -2.39 -2.38 -9.09
N ALA A 21 -2.30 -1.43 -10.04
CA ALA A 21 -1.28 -1.48 -11.09
C ALA A 21 0.16 -1.45 -10.53
N SER A 22 0.36 -0.79 -9.39
CA SER A 22 1.63 -0.70 -8.67
C SER A 22 2.10 -2.04 -8.08
N PHE A 23 1.20 -3.00 -7.93
CA PHE A 23 1.54 -4.37 -7.52
C PHE A 23 2.45 -5.05 -8.55
N TYR A 24 2.12 -4.93 -9.83
CA TYR A 24 2.82 -5.61 -10.93
C TYR A 24 4.03 -4.83 -11.45
N SER A 25 4.03 -3.51 -11.30
CA SER A 25 5.10 -2.67 -11.82
C SER A 25 5.30 -1.43 -10.97
N TRP A 26 6.56 -1.07 -10.72
CA TRP A 26 6.90 0.11 -9.95
C TRP A 26 6.41 1.39 -10.66
N PRO A 27 5.56 2.21 -10.03
CA PRO A 27 5.05 3.41 -10.67
C PRO A 27 6.16 4.42 -10.96
N THR A 28 6.15 4.99 -12.16
CA THR A 28 7.03 6.12 -12.47
C THR A 28 6.51 7.39 -11.79
N VAL A 29 7.42 8.33 -11.49
CA VAL A 29 7.05 9.66 -10.97
C VAL A 29 6.05 10.37 -11.89
N ALA A 30 6.16 10.19 -13.21
CA ALA A 30 5.22 10.75 -14.17
C ALA A 30 3.80 10.19 -13.99
N ASN A 31 3.65 8.88 -13.82
CA ASN A 31 2.36 8.23 -13.57
C ASN A 31 1.72 8.71 -12.26
N VAL A 32 2.51 8.78 -11.18
CA VAL A 32 1.98 9.26 -9.88
C VAL A 32 1.55 10.73 -9.97
N LYS A 33 2.28 11.58 -10.70
CA LYS A 33 1.87 12.96 -10.97
C LYS A 33 0.60 13.06 -11.81
N ILE A 34 0.33 12.09 -12.69
CA ILE A 34 -0.95 12.02 -13.41
C ILE A 34 -2.08 11.71 -12.42
N TRP A 35 -1.91 10.70 -11.55
CA TRP A 35 -2.90 10.37 -10.50
C TRP A 35 -3.20 11.57 -9.60
N LEU A 36 -2.17 12.32 -9.17
CA LEU A 36 -2.35 13.53 -8.36
C LEU A 36 -3.27 14.57 -9.03
N ARG A 37 -3.16 14.75 -10.36
CA ARG A 37 -3.90 15.75 -11.13
C ARG A 37 -5.28 15.27 -11.58
N GLN A 38 -5.47 13.98 -11.77
CA GLN A 38 -6.68 13.38 -12.37
C GLN A 38 -8.00 13.78 -11.70
N PRO A 39 -8.10 13.85 -10.35
CA PRO A 39 -9.32 14.27 -9.66
C PRO A 39 -9.67 15.76 -9.81
N GLY A 40 -8.75 16.59 -10.33
CA GLY A 40 -8.91 18.04 -10.37
C GLY A 40 -9.12 18.62 -8.97
N THR A 41 -10.25 19.29 -8.75
CA THR A 41 -10.63 19.93 -7.47
C THR A 41 -11.35 19.00 -6.51
N ARG A 42 -11.68 17.76 -6.91
CA ARG A 42 -12.38 16.81 -6.04
C ARG A 42 -11.53 16.41 -4.84
N ALA A 43 -12.15 16.24 -3.68
CA ALA A 43 -11.54 15.52 -2.56
C ALA A 43 -11.53 14.04 -2.92
N PHE A 44 -10.37 13.52 -3.29
CA PHE A 44 -10.23 12.15 -3.78
C PHE A 44 -8.94 11.55 -3.24
N VAL A 45 -9.03 10.36 -2.69
CA VAL A 45 -7.95 9.66 -1.99
C VAL A 45 -7.54 8.41 -2.78
N TYR A 46 -6.25 8.11 -2.80
CA TYR A 46 -5.70 6.90 -3.40
C TYR A 46 -5.13 6.00 -2.31
N THR A 47 -5.46 4.72 -2.33
CA THR A 47 -4.69 3.69 -1.63
C THR A 47 -3.80 2.98 -2.64
N ILE A 48 -2.58 2.65 -2.24
CA ILE A 48 -1.58 2.10 -3.17
C ILE A 48 -1.21 0.70 -2.71
N LYS A 49 -1.51 -0.29 -3.55
CA LYS A 49 -1.04 -1.65 -3.30
C LYS A 49 0.44 -1.75 -3.61
N VAL A 50 1.20 -2.20 -2.62
CA VAL A 50 2.66 -2.24 -2.70
C VAL A 50 3.11 -3.31 -3.71
N CYS A 51 4.22 -3.02 -4.39
CA CYS A 51 4.81 -3.91 -5.40
C CYS A 51 4.99 -5.34 -4.88
N GLU A 52 4.66 -6.33 -5.70
CA GLU A 52 4.79 -7.75 -5.38
C GLU A 52 6.24 -8.17 -5.10
N LEU A 53 7.21 -7.39 -5.60
CA LEU A 53 8.62 -7.55 -5.26
C LEU A 53 8.84 -7.54 -3.75
N ILE A 54 8.12 -6.69 -3.01
CA ILE A 54 8.25 -6.55 -1.55
C ILE A 54 7.49 -7.68 -0.84
N THR A 55 6.25 -7.93 -1.23
CA THR A 55 5.31 -8.79 -0.46
C THR A 55 5.31 -10.26 -0.87
N HIS A 56 5.58 -10.58 -2.14
CA HIS A 56 5.46 -11.93 -2.71
C HIS A 56 6.81 -12.54 -3.08
N VAL A 57 7.70 -11.75 -3.68
CA VAL A 57 9.02 -12.20 -4.13
C VAL A 57 10.01 -12.20 -2.97
N LYS A 58 10.34 -11.03 -2.42
CA LYS A 58 11.28 -10.91 -1.29
C LYS A 58 10.64 -11.18 0.07
N ARG A 59 9.32 -10.99 0.20
CA ARG A 59 8.56 -11.31 1.43
C ARG A 59 9.16 -10.68 2.70
N PHE A 60 9.52 -9.42 2.59
CA PHE A 60 10.21 -8.63 3.63
C PHE A 60 11.65 -9.07 3.96
N GLU A 61 12.31 -9.86 3.11
CA GLU A 61 13.75 -10.13 3.21
C GLU A 61 14.55 -9.03 2.47
N ASP A 62 15.34 -8.25 3.21
CA ASP A 62 16.14 -7.13 2.69
C ASP A 62 15.33 -6.16 1.81
N THR A 63 14.20 -5.69 2.33
CA THR A 63 13.28 -4.79 1.63
C THR A 63 13.25 -3.36 2.15
N GLU A 64 14.01 -3.03 3.19
CA GLU A 64 13.99 -1.70 3.83
C GLU A 64 14.14 -0.55 2.82
N THR A 65 15.16 -0.61 1.96
CA THR A 65 15.36 0.39 0.89
C THR A 65 14.19 0.43 -0.09
N LEU A 66 13.60 -0.72 -0.44
CA LEU A 66 12.44 -0.77 -1.32
C LEU A 66 11.22 -0.13 -0.67
N VAL A 67 10.93 -0.41 0.59
CA VAL A 67 9.81 0.21 1.31
C VAL A 67 10.00 1.73 1.37
N LYS A 68 11.22 2.18 1.67
CA LYS A 68 11.58 3.60 1.69
C LYS A 68 11.39 4.26 0.32
N ASP A 69 11.90 3.65 -0.74
CA ASP A 69 11.78 4.17 -2.11
C ASP A 69 10.32 4.25 -2.56
N PHE A 70 9.49 3.27 -2.15
CA PHE A 70 8.06 3.27 -2.45
C PHE A 70 7.33 4.43 -1.76
N GLY A 71 7.86 4.91 -0.63
CA GLY A 71 7.40 6.09 0.10
C GLY A 71 7.34 7.38 -0.74
N LEU A 72 8.16 7.49 -1.80
CA LEU A 72 8.11 8.63 -2.73
C LEU A 72 6.71 8.82 -3.36
N ILE A 73 5.95 7.74 -3.54
CA ILE A 73 4.57 7.81 -4.06
C ILE A 73 3.70 8.62 -3.10
N ALA A 74 3.82 8.36 -1.79
CA ALA A 74 3.08 9.10 -0.77
C ALA A 74 3.49 10.58 -0.74
N ASP A 75 4.78 10.89 -0.92
CA ASP A 75 5.27 12.27 -0.97
C ASP A 75 4.69 13.06 -2.14
N ILE A 76 4.58 12.43 -3.32
CA ILE A 76 3.98 13.07 -4.49
C ILE A 76 2.47 13.25 -4.32
N LEU A 77 1.77 12.23 -3.80
CA LEU A 77 0.31 12.28 -3.61
C LEU A 77 -0.11 13.22 -2.48
N GLY A 78 0.74 13.41 -1.47
CA GLY A 78 0.51 14.31 -0.34
C GLY A 78 -0.83 14.03 0.33
N LYS A 79 -1.70 15.05 0.39
CA LYS A 79 -3.04 14.95 1.00
C LYS A 79 -3.97 13.94 0.34
N ARG A 80 -3.67 13.48 -0.88
CA ARG A 80 -4.44 12.44 -1.57
C ARG A 80 -3.97 11.02 -1.26
N MET A 81 -2.90 10.87 -0.48
CA MET A 81 -2.43 9.56 -0.06
C MET A 81 -3.28 9.02 1.11
N GLY A 82 -3.94 7.89 0.89
CA GLY A 82 -4.76 7.20 1.89
C GLY A 82 -3.91 6.26 2.74
N CYS A 83 -3.41 5.19 2.15
CA CYS A 83 -2.51 4.22 2.79
C CYS A 83 -1.73 3.40 1.76
N PHE A 84 -0.66 2.76 2.24
CA PHE A 84 -0.04 1.64 1.54
C PHE A 84 -0.68 0.33 1.99
N LEU A 85 -1.07 -0.51 1.02
CA LEU A 85 -1.55 -1.87 1.28
C LEU A 85 -0.43 -2.87 1.01
N PHE A 86 0.01 -3.56 2.06
CA PHE A 86 0.93 -4.69 2.01
C PHE A 86 0.12 -5.99 2.14
N GLN A 87 -0.39 -6.49 1.03
CA GLN A 87 -1.04 -7.81 1.00
C GLN A 87 0.01 -8.92 0.88
N LEU A 88 0.03 -9.86 1.81
CA LEU A 88 0.91 -11.03 1.81
C LEU A 88 0.23 -12.25 1.17
N PRO A 89 0.98 -13.15 0.51
CA PRO A 89 0.41 -14.36 -0.08
C PRO A 89 -0.03 -15.39 0.98
N PRO A 90 -0.96 -16.31 0.66
CA PRO A 90 -1.42 -17.34 1.59
C PRO A 90 -0.33 -18.33 2.03
N SER A 91 0.77 -18.43 1.28
CA SER A 91 1.94 -19.23 1.66
C SER A 91 2.82 -18.58 2.73
N TYR A 92 2.58 -17.31 3.08
CA TYR A 92 3.34 -16.59 4.10
C TYR A 92 2.75 -16.86 5.49
N HIS A 93 3.33 -17.79 6.22
CA HIS A 93 2.84 -18.22 7.53
C HIS A 93 3.43 -17.35 8.64
N PHE A 94 2.64 -17.10 9.69
CA PHE A 94 3.10 -16.44 10.91
C PHE A 94 4.32 -17.13 11.52
N THR A 95 5.35 -16.34 11.80
CA THR A 95 6.36 -16.56 12.82
C THR A 95 6.64 -15.22 13.49
N GLU A 96 7.16 -15.21 14.70
CA GLU A 96 7.49 -13.95 15.36
C GLU A 96 8.59 -13.19 14.63
N GLU A 97 9.54 -13.88 14.01
CA GLU A 97 10.59 -13.26 13.19
C GLU A 97 9.99 -12.47 12.02
N ARG A 98 8.99 -13.04 11.35
CA ARG A 98 8.30 -12.38 10.23
C ARG A 98 7.48 -11.19 10.70
N LEU A 99 6.79 -11.30 11.83
CA LEU A 99 6.09 -10.17 12.43
C LEU A 99 7.06 -9.02 12.73
N ARG A 100 8.19 -9.31 13.39
CA ARG A 100 9.24 -8.32 13.66
C ARG A 100 9.80 -7.71 12.38
N ALA A 101 10.09 -8.54 11.37
CA ALA A 101 10.64 -8.08 10.10
C ALA A 101 9.69 -7.15 9.33
N ILE A 102 8.38 -7.42 9.34
CA ILE A 102 7.38 -6.52 8.76
C ILE A 102 7.41 -5.19 9.51
N LEU A 103 7.19 -5.23 10.82
CA LEU A 103 7.03 -4.01 11.63
C LEU A 103 8.28 -3.13 11.59
N SER A 104 9.48 -3.71 11.62
CA SER A 104 10.74 -2.94 11.61
C SER A 104 11.03 -2.24 10.30
N GLN A 105 10.41 -2.66 9.19
CA GLN A 105 10.68 -2.10 7.85
C GLN A 105 9.61 -1.11 7.38
N LEU A 106 8.48 -1.00 8.08
CA LEU A 106 7.43 -0.05 7.72
C LEU A 106 7.84 1.39 8.07
N ASP A 107 7.53 2.32 7.18
CA ASP A 107 7.61 3.75 7.51
C ASP A 107 6.39 4.14 8.36
N HIS A 108 6.57 4.17 9.68
CA HIS A 108 5.51 4.52 10.65
C HIS A 108 5.03 5.97 10.55
N THR A 109 5.67 6.84 9.76
CA THR A 109 5.14 8.17 9.46
C THR A 109 4.00 8.13 8.45
N ARG A 110 3.80 6.99 7.78
CA ARG A 110 2.73 6.75 6.80
C ARG A 110 1.66 5.86 7.40
N ARG A 111 0.46 5.95 6.82
CA ARG A 111 -0.59 4.96 7.08
C ARG A 111 -0.30 3.70 6.29
N ASN A 112 0.06 2.64 6.99
CA ASN A 112 0.29 1.31 6.43
C ASN A 112 -0.87 0.39 6.82
N VAL A 113 -1.28 -0.46 5.89
CA VAL A 113 -2.24 -1.54 6.10
C VAL A 113 -1.57 -2.84 5.68
N VAL A 114 -1.59 -3.84 6.54
CA VAL A 114 -1.02 -5.16 6.23
C VAL A 114 -2.14 -6.20 6.19
N GLU A 115 -2.24 -6.89 5.07
CA GLU A 115 -3.32 -7.86 4.83
C GLU A 115 -2.75 -9.27 4.73
N PHE A 116 -3.06 -10.09 5.75
CA PHE A 116 -2.64 -11.49 5.82
C PHE A 116 -3.68 -12.41 5.21
N ARG A 117 -3.23 -13.36 4.38
CA ARG A 117 -4.08 -14.37 3.73
C ARG A 117 -4.01 -15.75 4.40
N HIS A 118 -3.15 -15.93 5.39
CA HIS A 118 -2.99 -17.20 6.11
C HIS A 118 -3.52 -17.09 7.54
N ALA A 119 -4.31 -18.07 7.98
CA ALA A 119 -5.02 -18.03 9.25
C ALA A 119 -4.11 -17.98 10.48
N SER A 120 -2.85 -18.44 10.37
CA SER A 120 -1.90 -18.38 11.49
C SER A 120 -1.56 -16.96 11.96
N TRP A 121 -1.87 -15.93 11.17
CA TRP A 121 -1.71 -14.52 11.55
C TRP A 121 -2.86 -13.97 12.40
N TRP A 122 -4.02 -14.64 12.45
CA TRP A 122 -5.18 -14.16 13.20
C TRP A 122 -5.08 -14.58 14.67
N ASN A 123 -4.16 -13.94 15.38
CA ASN A 123 -3.90 -14.20 16.79
C ASN A 123 -3.60 -12.88 17.55
N GLU A 124 -3.79 -12.90 18.87
CA GLU A 124 -3.69 -11.70 19.72
C GLU A 124 -2.29 -11.05 19.69
N THR A 125 -1.23 -11.85 19.53
CA THR A 125 0.16 -11.35 19.43
C THR A 125 0.30 -10.41 18.23
N VAL A 126 -0.25 -10.80 17.07
CA VAL A 126 -0.23 -9.97 15.86
C VAL A 126 -1.09 -8.73 16.06
N TYR A 127 -2.33 -8.87 16.55
CA TYR A 127 -3.22 -7.73 16.77
C TYR A 127 -2.63 -6.69 17.73
N SER A 128 -2.02 -7.13 18.83
CA SER A 128 -1.39 -6.25 19.82
C SER A 128 -0.20 -5.51 19.22
N ALA A 129 0.67 -6.22 18.49
CA ALA A 129 1.86 -5.62 17.89
C ALA A 129 1.51 -4.52 16.86
N PHE A 130 0.47 -4.75 16.04
CA PHE A 130 0.00 -3.76 15.06
C PHE A 130 -0.67 -2.55 15.71
N ARG A 131 -1.43 -2.77 16.80
CA ARG A 131 -2.03 -1.69 17.59
C ARG A 131 -0.97 -0.78 18.21
N GLU A 132 0.10 -1.37 18.76
CA GLU A 132 1.22 -0.63 19.35
C GLU A 132 2.03 0.15 18.31
N SER A 133 2.17 -0.39 17.09
CA SER A 133 2.93 0.24 16.00
C SER A 133 2.15 1.29 15.20
N GLY A 134 0.90 1.58 15.56
CA GLY A 134 0.03 2.51 14.84
C GLY A 134 -0.31 2.05 13.42
N THR A 135 -0.18 0.76 13.13
CA THR A 135 -0.48 0.16 11.83
C THR A 135 -1.89 -0.42 11.86
N ILE A 136 -2.68 -0.17 10.80
CA ILE A 136 -4.11 -0.55 10.74
C ILE A 136 -4.28 -1.92 10.10
#